data_AF-A0A2B4R9K2-F1
#
_entry.id   AF-A0A2B4R9K2-F1
#
_cell.length_a   1.000
_cell.length_b   1.000
_cell.length_c   1.000
_cell.angle_alpha   90.00
_cell.angle_beta   90.00
_cell.angle_gamma   90.00
#
_symmetry.space_group_name_H-M   'P 1'
#
loop_
_entity.id
_entity.type
_entity.pdbx_description
1 polymer ?
#
loop_
_entity_poly.entity_id
_entity_poly.type
_entity_poly.pdbx_seq_one_letter_code
_entity_poly.pdbx_strand_id
1 'polypeptide(L)'
;MSEICCLGMEFFNPNVAGDIAQLLIKNQEKYVPCCREGDSKKVLTPIPFHGDQLFEERARNVIGTFQDGDNGFDRLEGVHPEFADWHAKVNLYEMEFEMFYKSDSGSELGTTKASMNRTRKTNASAGPKKKYNSIRSSTSARLKSISSSQNMQIIRLDKKYKPNYILPDGSVCNATQGEWLLNLCKTFIDEYVFGSENIECLVQQTHELELASLGHYECRVEGCHKVFVYHSGRV
;
A
#
# COMPACT_ATOMS: atom_id res chain seq x y z
N MET A 1 -9.71 -15.94 18.46
CA MET A 1 -10.84 -15.21 17.85
C MET A 1 -11.00 -13.91 18.62
N SER A 2 -10.84 -12.75 17.99
CA SER A 2 -11.15 -11.47 18.64
C SER A 2 -12.64 -11.18 18.38
N GLU A 3 -13.46 -11.25 19.42
CA GLU A 3 -14.90 -10.94 19.41
C GLU A 3 -15.19 -9.43 19.52
N ILE A 4 -14.16 -8.58 19.57
CA ILE A 4 -14.33 -7.15 19.86
C ILE A 4 -13.89 -6.35 18.63
N CYS A 5 -14.88 -5.83 17.91
CA CYS A 5 -14.69 -4.87 16.81
C CYS A 5 -14.83 -3.44 17.35
N CYS A 6 -13.99 -2.52 16.89
CA CYS A 6 -14.05 -1.10 17.24
C CYS A 6 -15.26 -0.45 16.57
N LEU A 7 -16.44 -0.55 17.19
CA LEU A 7 -17.69 0.08 16.75
C LEU A 7 -18.09 1.30 17.59
N GLY A 8 -17.24 1.71 18.54
CA GLY A 8 -17.49 2.86 19.40
C GLY A 8 -17.16 4.18 18.69
N MET A 9 -18.02 5.19 18.86
CA MET A 9 -17.74 6.57 18.46
C MET A 9 -17.12 7.31 19.65
N GLU A 10 -15.90 7.81 19.50
CA GLU A 10 -15.21 8.62 20.51
C GLU A 10 -15.19 10.08 20.03
N PHE A 11 -15.57 11.01 20.90
CA PHE A 11 -15.67 12.44 20.56
C PHE A 11 -14.35 13.17 20.85
N PHE A 12 -13.32 12.84 20.08
CA PHE A 12 -12.00 13.47 20.13
C PHE A 12 -11.70 14.23 18.84
N ASN A 13 -11.10 15.41 18.95
CA ASN A 13 -10.70 16.18 17.79
C ASN A 13 -9.33 15.71 17.29
N PRO A 14 -9.24 15.09 16.09
CA PRO A 14 -7.97 14.60 15.58
C PRO A 14 -6.99 15.73 15.20
N ASN A 15 -7.40 17.00 15.27
CA ASN A 15 -6.53 18.16 15.11
C ASN A 15 -5.83 18.59 16.41
N VAL A 16 -6.22 18.04 17.55
CA VAL A 16 -5.62 18.35 18.86
C VAL A 16 -4.78 17.15 19.29
N ALA A 17 -3.47 17.37 19.50
CA ALA A 17 -2.54 16.30 19.84
C ALA A 17 -2.93 15.56 21.14
N GLY A 18 -3.41 16.29 22.15
CA GLY A 18 -3.90 15.70 23.40
C GLY A 18 -5.12 14.78 23.21
N ASP A 19 -6.03 15.13 22.32
CA ASP A 19 -7.19 14.32 21.97
C ASP A 19 -6.78 13.05 21.20
N ILE A 20 -5.80 13.15 20.30
CA ILE A 20 -5.19 11.99 19.64
C ILE A 20 -4.53 11.07 20.68
N ALA A 21 -3.80 11.62 21.65
CA ALA A 21 -3.18 10.82 22.71
C ALA A 21 -4.22 10.03 23.51
N GLN A 22 -5.31 10.68 23.92
CA GLN A 22 -6.40 10.00 24.61
C GLN A 22 -7.06 8.92 23.75
N LEU A 23 -7.25 9.19 22.46
CA LEU A 23 -7.79 8.23 21.51
C LEU A 23 -6.88 7.00 21.37
N LEU A 24 -5.57 7.18 21.24
CA LEU A 24 -4.59 6.09 21.14
C LEU A 24 -4.53 5.27 22.43
N ILE A 25 -4.46 5.91 23.60
CA ILE A 25 -4.47 5.24 24.91
C ILE A 25 -5.73 4.37 25.06
N LYS A 26 -6.91 4.92 24.76
CA LYS A 26 -8.17 4.15 24.84
C LYS A 26 -8.19 2.97 23.88
N ASN A 27 -7.67 3.12 22.66
CA ASN A 27 -7.63 2.02 21.70
C ASN A 27 -6.64 0.93 22.14
N GLN A 28 -5.47 1.33 22.66
CA GLN A 28 -4.47 0.46 23.27
C GLN A 28 -5.08 -0.34 24.43
N GLU A 29 -5.83 0.31 25.32
CA GLU A 29 -6.45 -0.36 26.47
C GLU A 29 -7.57 -1.33 26.11
N LYS A 30 -8.38 -0.99 25.09
CA LYS A 30 -9.64 -1.68 24.81
C LYS A 30 -9.53 -2.76 23.75
N TYR A 31 -8.70 -2.56 22.73
CA TYR A 31 -8.71 -3.40 21.53
C TYR A 31 -7.39 -4.14 21.29
N VAL A 32 -6.27 -3.68 21.84
CA VAL A 32 -4.97 -4.34 21.62
C VAL A 32 -4.90 -5.61 22.45
N PRO A 33 -4.67 -6.78 21.83
CA PRO A 33 -4.43 -8.02 22.55
C PRO A 33 -3.16 -7.92 23.41
N CYS A 34 -3.33 -8.05 24.72
CA CYS A 34 -2.23 -7.98 25.69
C CYS A 34 -2.24 -9.20 26.62
N CYS A 35 -1.05 -9.61 27.05
CA CYS A 35 -0.86 -10.53 28.18
C CYS A 35 -0.44 -9.73 29.41
N ARG A 36 -0.91 -10.12 30.60
CA ARG A 36 -0.44 -9.56 31.87
C ARG A 36 0.70 -10.43 32.41
N GLU A 37 1.87 -9.83 32.57
CA GLU A 37 3.02 -10.42 33.26
C GLU A 37 3.26 -9.58 34.53
N GLY A 38 2.63 -9.97 35.64
CA GLY A 38 2.64 -9.20 36.89
C GLY A 38 1.90 -7.87 36.74
N ASP A 39 2.55 -6.77 37.13
CA ASP A 39 2.05 -5.40 36.95
C ASP A 39 2.25 -4.86 35.53
N SER A 40 3.01 -5.57 34.69
CA SER A 40 3.30 -5.15 33.32
C SER A 40 2.30 -5.73 32.31
N LYS A 41 1.92 -4.93 31.32
CA LYS A 41 1.17 -5.39 30.15
C LYS A 41 2.13 -5.57 28.99
N LYS A 42 2.13 -6.78 28.42
CA LYS A 42 2.89 -7.10 27.22
C LYS A 42 1.95 -7.15 26.02
N VAL A 43 2.24 -6.32 25.02
CA VAL A 43 1.53 -6.33 23.74
C VAL A 43 1.82 -7.66 23.03
N LEU A 44 0.78 -8.39 22.65
CA LEU A 44 0.92 -9.66 21.91
C LEU A 44 1.02 -9.42 20.40
N THR A 45 0.19 -8.51 19.88
CA THR A 45 0.14 -8.20 18.45
C THR A 45 -0.43 -6.79 18.28
N PRO A 46 0.23 -5.92 17.49
CA PRO A 46 -0.31 -4.61 17.19
C PRO A 46 -1.56 -4.71 16.32
N ILE A 47 -2.48 -3.78 16.50
CA ILE A 47 -3.69 -3.66 15.68
C ILE A 47 -3.56 -2.47 14.72
N PRO A 48 -4.08 -2.57 13.50
CA PRO A 48 -4.10 -1.45 12.57
C PRO A 48 -5.04 -0.36 13.07
N PHE A 49 -4.62 0.90 12.94
CA PHE A 49 -5.37 2.07 13.33
C PHE A 49 -5.48 3.02 12.14
N HIS A 50 -6.58 2.85 11.43
CA HIS A 50 -6.81 3.45 10.13
C HIS A 50 -7.28 4.89 10.21
N GLY A 51 -6.71 5.75 9.37
CA GLY A 51 -7.23 7.09 9.11
C GLY A 51 -6.77 7.64 7.77
N ASP A 52 -7.08 8.90 7.51
CA ASP A 52 -6.49 9.63 6.38
C ASP A 52 -5.00 9.95 6.64
N GLN A 53 -4.34 10.57 5.65
CA GLN A 53 -2.92 10.91 5.75
C GLN A 53 -2.60 11.79 6.96
N LEU A 54 -3.47 12.77 7.24
CA LEU A 54 -3.25 13.73 8.31
C LEU A 54 -3.45 13.09 9.69
N PHE A 55 -4.41 12.19 9.80
CA PHE A 55 -4.66 11.41 10.99
C PHE A 55 -3.50 10.47 11.32
N GLU A 56 -3.02 9.71 10.34
CA GLU A 56 -1.86 8.82 10.53
C GLU A 56 -0.64 9.62 10.99
N GLU A 57 -0.33 10.74 10.32
CA GLU A 57 0.84 11.55 10.64
C GLU A 57 0.80 12.04 12.08
N ARG A 58 -0.36 12.51 12.52
CA ARG A 58 -0.57 12.99 13.90
C ARG A 58 -0.53 11.86 14.92
N ALA A 59 -1.14 10.72 14.62
CA ALA A 59 -1.11 9.55 15.49
C ALA A 59 0.34 9.08 15.69
N ARG A 60 1.13 8.98 14.61
CA ARG A 60 2.54 8.61 14.65
C ARG A 60 3.38 9.61 15.45
N ASN A 61 3.16 10.91 15.27
CA ASN A 61 3.86 11.95 16.03
C ASN A 61 3.55 11.87 17.52
N VAL A 62 2.28 11.61 17.88
CA VAL A 62 1.89 11.43 19.29
C VAL A 62 2.50 10.16 19.87
N ILE A 63 2.51 9.02 19.16
CA ILE A 63 3.22 7.80 19.63
C ILE A 63 4.69 8.11 19.92
N GLY A 64 5.32 8.96 19.09
CA GLY A 64 6.67 9.46 19.32
C GLY A 64 6.89 10.11 20.70
N THR A 65 5.88 10.76 21.28
CA THR A 65 5.99 11.39 22.61
C THR A 65 5.91 10.39 23.77
N PHE A 66 5.52 9.14 23.50
CA PHE A 66 5.43 8.06 24.49
C PHE A 66 6.63 7.11 24.44
N GLN A 67 7.66 7.40 23.63
CA GLN A 67 8.83 6.51 23.44
C GLN A 67 9.60 6.19 24.73
N ASP A 68 9.53 7.06 25.74
CA ASP A 68 10.20 6.86 27.04
C ASP A 68 9.42 5.96 28.01
N GLY A 69 8.31 5.35 27.58
CA GLY A 69 7.52 4.43 28.40
C GLY A 69 8.27 3.15 28.82
N ASP A 70 7.99 2.70 30.05
CA ASP A 70 8.69 1.57 30.71
C ASP A 70 8.56 0.24 29.95
N ASN A 71 7.47 0.04 29.21
CA ASN A 71 7.21 -1.17 28.43
C ASN A 71 6.50 -0.83 27.11
N GLY A 72 6.39 -1.81 26.21
CA GLY A 72 5.77 -1.61 24.89
C GLY A 72 4.29 -1.19 24.95
N PHE A 73 3.59 -1.51 26.04
CA PHE A 73 2.22 -1.03 26.23
C PHE A 73 2.18 0.47 26.53
N ASP A 74 3.05 0.95 27.42
CA ASP A 74 3.14 2.38 27.78
C ASP A 74 3.69 3.22 26.62
N ARG A 75 4.52 2.63 25.76
CA ARG A 75 4.98 3.23 24.49
C ARG A 75 3.96 3.22 23.36
N LEU A 76 2.74 2.72 23.60
CA LEU A 76 1.66 2.59 22.61
C LEU A 76 2.03 1.73 21.39
N GLU A 77 2.97 0.77 21.52
CA GLU A 77 3.42 -0.09 20.41
C GLU A 77 2.34 -1.07 19.91
N GLY A 78 1.21 -1.15 20.60
CA GLY A 78 0.09 -1.99 20.20
C GLY A 78 -0.85 -1.33 19.19
N VAL A 79 -0.76 -0.01 18.99
CA VAL A 79 -1.53 0.71 17.98
C VAL A 79 -0.60 1.02 16.81
N HIS A 80 -0.93 0.52 15.62
CA HIS A 80 -0.17 0.78 14.40
C HIS A 80 -0.96 1.71 13.47
N PRO A 81 -0.67 3.02 13.45
CA PRO A 81 -1.30 3.94 12.50
C PRO A 81 -1.05 3.48 11.07
N GLU A 82 -2.10 3.38 10.28
CA GLU A 82 -2.02 2.99 8.88
C GLU A 82 -2.85 3.93 7.99
N PHE A 83 -2.29 4.28 6.84
CA PHE A 83 -3.00 5.02 5.80
C PHE A 83 -4.15 4.19 5.22
N ALA A 84 -5.37 4.54 5.57
CA ALA A 84 -6.57 4.01 4.94
C ALA A 84 -7.05 4.96 3.85
N ASP A 85 -6.23 5.12 2.81
CA ASP A 85 -6.57 5.99 1.69
C ASP A 85 -7.54 5.29 0.72
N TRP A 86 -8.79 5.14 1.17
CA TRP A 86 -9.88 4.69 0.33
C TRP A 86 -10.06 5.62 -0.87
N HIS A 87 -9.87 6.94 -0.68
CA HIS A 87 -10.01 7.92 -1.74
C HIS A 87 -8.94 7.76 -2.83
N ALA A 88 -7.66 7.56 -2.49
CA ALA A 88 -6.64 7.26 -3.48
C ALA A 88 -6.91 5.96 -4.22
N LYS A 89 -7.37 4.90 -3.53
CA LYS A 89 -7.75 3.65 -4.21
C LYS A 89 -8.93 3.84 -5.15
N VAL A 90 -9.93 4.63 -4.76
CA VAL A 90 -11.06 4.98 -5.63
C VAL A 90 -10.60 5.82 -6.81
N ASN A 91 -9.77 6.84 -6.59
CA ASN A 91 -9.22 7.70 -7.64
C ASN A 91 -8.36 6.90 -8.64
N LEU A 92 -7.53 5.99 -8.16
CA LEU A 92 -6.76 5.07 -9.02
C LEU A 92 -7.71 4.24 -9.89
N TYR A 93 -8.74 3.66 -9.29
CA TYR A 93 -9.73 2.89 -10.05
C TYR A 93 -10.56 3.75 -11.00
N GLU A 94 -10.77 5.04 -10.71
CA GLU A 94 -11.40 6.00 -11.62
C GLU A 94 -10.54 6.24 -12.84
N MET A 95 -9.27 6.58 -12.64
CA MET A 95 -8.30 6.76 -13.72
C MET A 95 -8.16 5.50 -14.58
N GLU A 96 -8.00 4.33 -13.96
CA GLU A 96 -7.94 3.05 -14.69
C GLU A 96 -9.21 2.79 -15.51
N PHE A 97 -10.38 3.09 -14.93
CA PHE A 97 -11.65 2.88 -15.61
C PHE A 97 -11.79 3.87 -16.78
N GLU A 98 -11.49 5.15 -16.60
CA GLU A 98 -11.52 6.15 -17.66
C GLU A 98 -10.55 5.83 -18.81
N MET A 99 -9.34 5.36 -18.49
CA MET A 99 -8.33 5.05 -19.50
C MET A 99 -8.57 3.73 -20.23
N PHE A 100 -9.02 2.68 -19.52
CA PHE A 100 -9.02 1.31 -20.04
C PHE A 100 -10.39 0.67 -20.20
N TYR A 101 -11.48 1.34 -19.81
CA TYR A 101 -12.83 0.82 -19.99
C TYR A 101 -13.59 1.54 -21.10
N LYS A 102 -14.16 0.74 -22.01
CA LYS A 102 -15.14 1.17 -23.01
C LYS A 102 -16.31 0.19 -22.98
N SER A 103 -17.55 0.67 -22.98
CA SER A 103 -18.74 -0.19 -22.86
C SER A 103 -18.87 -1.19 -24.00
N ASP A 104 -18.49 -0.77 -25.20
CA ASP A 104 -18.78 -1.49 -26.44
C ASP A 104 -17.66 -2.46 -26.82
N SER A 105 -16.53 -2.43 -26.10
CA SER A 105 -15.38 -3.30 -26.37
C SER A 105 -15.53 -4.71 -25.76
N GLY A 106 -16.75 -5.11 -25.40
CA GLY A 106 -17.02 -6.39 -24.74
C GLY A 106 -16.73 -7.62 -25.59
N SER A 107 -16.73 -7.48 -26.92
CA SER A 107 -16.34 -8.52 -27.88
C SER A 107 -14.84 -8.53 -28.20
N GLU A 108 -14.13 -7.46 -27.84
CA GLU A 108 -12.71 -7.28 -28.15
C GLU A 108 -11.83 -7.95 -27.09
N LEU A 109 -11.06 -8.95 -27.49
CA LEU A 109 -10.17 -9.67 -26.59
C LEU A 109 -9.07 -8.75 -26.06
N GLY A 110 -8.79 -8.84 -24.76
CA GLY A 110 -7.77 -8.03 -24.11
C GLY A 110 -8.29 -6.73 -23.49
N THR A 111 -9.56 -6.37 -23.71
CA THR A 111 -10.14 -5.16 -23.10
C THR A 111 -10.66 -5.42 -21.68
N THR A 112 -10.75 -4.35 -20.89
CA THR A 112 -11.30 -4.39 -19.53
C THR A 112 -12.73 -4.93 -19.52
N LYS A 113 -13.56 -4.53 -20.50
CA LYS A 113 -14.94 -4.99 -20.63
C LYS A 113 -15.03 -6.48 -20.96
N ALA A 114 -14.24 -6.97 -21.91
CA ALA A 114 -14.21 -8.40 -22.23
C ALA A 114 -13.72 -9.24 -21.03
N SER A 115 -12.73 -8.74 -20.28
CA SER A 115 -12.25 -9.39 -19.06
C SER A 115 -13.34 -9.49 -17.98
N MET A 116 -14.09 -8.40 -17.75
CA MET A 116 -15.23 -8.41 -16.82
C MET A 116 -16.29 -9.44 -17.21
N ASN A 117 -16.61 -9.55 -18.51
CA ASN A 117 -17.57 -10.53 -19.01
C ASN A 117 -17.10 -11.97 -18.76
N ARG A 118 -15.84 -12.28 -19.11
CA ARG A 118 -15.26 -13.63 -18.97
C ARG A 118 -15.15 -14.08 -17.52
N THR A 119 -14.84 -13.17 -16.61
CA THR A 119 -14.71 -13.44 -15.17
C THR A 119 -16.05 -13.35 -14.43
N ARG A 120 -17.15 -13.08 -15.14
CA ARG A 120 -18.50 -12.86 -14.56
C ARG A 120 -18.53 -11.72 -13.54
N LYS A 121 -17.66 -10.71 -13.71
CA LYS A 121 -17.57 -9.49 -12.89
C LYS A 121 -18.28 -8.30 -13.56
N THR A 122 -19.38 -8.55 -14.26
CA THR A 122 -20.11 -7.55 -15.06
C THR A 122 -20.61 -6.37 -14.23
N ASN A 123 -20.92 -6.56 -12.94
CA ASN A 123 -21.31 -5.49 -12.01
C ASN A 123 -20.24 -4.38 -11.87
N ALA A 124 -18.97 -4.68 -12.13
CA ALA A 124 -17.90 -3.69 -12.13
C ALA A 124 -18.06 -2.65 -13.25
N SER A 125 -18.83 -2.94 -14.31
CA SER A 125 -19.11 -2.01 -15.41
C SER A 125 -19.87 -0.75 -14.99
N ALA A 126 -20.46 -0.72 -13.79
CA ALA A 126 -21.11 0.48 -13.25
C ALA A 126 -20.11 1.53 -12.73
N GLY A 127 -18.82 1.20 -12.70
CA GLY A 127 -17.74 2.10 -12.30
C GLY A 127 -17.44 2.12 -10.79
N PRO A 128 -16.29 2.68 -10.41
CA PRO A 128 -15.76 2.65 -9.04
C PRO A 128 -16.62 3.43 -8.04
N LYS A 129 -17.16 4.61 -8.38
CA LYS A 129 -18.06 5.39 -7.49
C LYS A 129 -19.32 4.63 -7.08
N LYS A 130 -19.91 3.87 -8.02
CA LYS A 130 -21.17 3.16 -7.81
C LYS A 130 -20.98 1.75 -7.27
N LYS A 131 -19.92 1.05 -7.70
CA LYS A 131 -19.68 -0.36 -7.40
C LYS A 131 -18.21 -0.64 -7.07
N TYR A 132 -17.64 0.14 -6.14
CA TYR A 132 -16.25 0.02 -5.67
C TYR A 132 -15.82 -1.44 -5.42
N ASN A 133 -16.57 -2.19 -4.61
CA ASN A 133 -16.21 -3.57 -4.28
C ASN A 133 -16.18 -4.50 -5.51
N SER A 134 -17.03 -4.26 -6.51
CA SER A 134 -17.03 -5.03 -7.75
C SER A 134 -15.82 -4.71 -8.61
N ILE A 135 -15.47 -3.42 -8.73
CA ILE A 135 -14.25 -2.96 -9.42
C ILE A 135 -13.02 -3.52 -8.73
N ARG A 136 -12.89 -3.36 -7.41
CA ARG A 136 -11.77 -3.90 -6.61
C ARG A 136 -11.57 -5.40 -6.85
N SER A 137 -12.66 -6.16 -6.83
CA SER A 137 -12.61 -7.60 -7.09
C SER A 137 -12.22 -7.94 -8.54
N SER A 138 -12.71 -7.18 -9.51
CA SER A 138 -12.37 -7.34 -10.93
C SER A 138 -10.90 -7.03 -11.20
N THR A 139 -10.40 -5.89 -10.68
CA THR A 139 -9.00 -5.48 -10.82
C THR A 139 -8.07 -6.49 -10.14
N SER A 140 -8.39 -6.93 -8.92
CA SER A 140 -7.60 -7.97 -8.23
C SER A 140 -7.55 -9.29 -9.01
N ALA A 141 -8.67 -9.75 -9.57
CA ALA A 141 -8.71 -10.96 -10.39
C ALA A 141 -7.86 -10.81 -11.67
N ARG A 142 -7.93 -9.65 -12.32
CA ARG A 142 -7.13 -9.31 -13.50
C ARG A 142 -5.64 -9.32 -13.19
N LEU A 143 -5.21 -8.63 -12.13
CA LEU A 143 -3.80 -8.57 -11.72
C LEU A 143 -3.27 -9.98 -11.40
N LYS A 144 -4.01 -10.78 -10.62
CA LYS A 144 -3.64 -12.17 -10.32
C LYS A 144 -3.47 -13.02 -11.58
N SER A 145 -4.39 -12.88 -12.53
CA SER A 145 -4.30 -13.58 -13.82
C SER A 145 -3.05 -13.18 -14.61
N ILE A 146 -2.75 -11.88 -14.68
CA ILE A 146 -1.56 -11.35 -15.38
C ILE A 146 -0.29 -11.87 -14.70
N SER A 147 -0.15 -11.71 -13.39
CA SER A 147 1.00 -12.20 -12.64
C SER A 147 1.17 -13.71 -12.75
N SER A 148 0.07 -14.47 -12.78
CA SER A 148 0.14 -15.92 -12.97
C SER A 148 0.63 -16.28 -14.37
N SER A 149 0.13 -15.59 -15.40
CA SER A 149 0.57 -15.78 -16.79
C SER A 149 2.06 -15.44 -16.97
N GLN A 150 2.51 -14.32 -16.41
CA GLN A 150 3.92 -13.90 -16.41
C GLN A 150 4.80 -14.92 -15.67
N ASN A 151 4.39 -15.36 -14.47
CA ASN A 151 5.10 -16.42 -13.76
C ASN A 151 5.22 -17.71 -14.59
N MET A 152 4.16 -18.12 -15.29
CA MET A 152 4.21 -19.29 -16.18
C MET A 152 5.24 -19.13 -17.31
N GLN A 153 5.48 -17.92 -17.80
CA GLN A 153 6.53 -17.64 -18.79
C GLN A 153 7.93 -17.80 -18.19
N ILE A 154 8.16 -17.27 -16.99
CA ILE A 154 9.45 -17.40 -16.28
C ILE A 154 9.81 -18.87 -16.06
N ILE A 155 8.86 -19.67 -15.56
CA ILE A 155 9.08 -21.10 -15.32
C ILE A 155 8.98 -21.95 -16.61
N ARG A 156 8.90 -21.29 -17.78
CA ARG A 156 8.87 -21.90 -19.11
C ARG A 156 7.89 -23.07 -19.20
N LEU A 157 6.70 -22.91 -18.63
CA LEU A 157 5.63 -23.88 -18.78
C LEU A 157 5.19 -23.90 -20.26
N ASP A 158 5.59 -24.94 -20.99
CA ASP A 158 5.09 -25.18 -22.34
C ASP A 158 3.57 -25.47 -22.29
N LYS A 159 2.87 -25.34 -23.43
CA LYS A 159 1.45 -25.64 -23.65
C LYS A 159 1.00 -27.02 -23.16
N LYS A 160 1.92 -27.91 -22.79
CA LYS A 160 1.69 -29.23 -22.19
C LYS A 160 1.78 -29.28 -20.66
N TYR A 161 1.86 -28.14 -19.97
CA TYR A 161 1.92 -28.05 -18.49
C TYR A 161 3.11 -28.79 -17.85
N LYS A 162 4.20 -29.00 -18.60
CA LYS A 162 5.45 -29.52 -18.04
C LYS A 162 6.39 -28.36 -17.78
N PRO A 163 6.76 -28.07 -16.52
CA PRO A 163 7.74 -27.04 -16.25
C PRO A 163 9.07 -27.49 -16.86
N ASN A 164 9.66 -26.66 -17.73
CA ASN A 164 11.06 -26.82 -18.16
C ASN A 164 12.02 -26.23 -17.10
N TYR A 165 11.58 -26.16 -15.86
CA TYR A 165 12.24 -25.56 -14.72
C TYR A 165 12.33 -26.60 -13.61
N ILE A 166 13.50 -26.75 -13.02
CA ILE A 166 13.71 -27.71 -11.93
C ILE A 166 13.15 -27.08 -10.65
N LEU A 167 12.03 -27.61 -10.19
CA LEU A 167 11.44 -27.28 -8.89
C LEU A 167 12.22 -28.04 -7.81
N PRO A 168 12.58 -27.40 -6.68
CA PRO A 168 13.10 -28.12 -5.54
C PRO A 168 12.05 -29.12 -5.07
N ASP A 169 12.42 -30.39 -4.93
CA ASP A 169 11.53 -31.40 -4.39
C ASP A 169 11.57 -31.43 -2.85
N GLY A 170 10.84 -32.38 -2.26
CA GLY A 170 10.79 -32.57 -0.81
C GLY A 170 12.11 -33.08 -0.18
N SER A 171 13.15 -33.36 -0.97
CA SER A 171 14.46 -33.76 -0.46
C SER A 171 15.30 -32.55 -0.01
N VAL A 172 14.93 -31.34 -0.44
CA VAL A 172 15.62 -30.10 -0.12
C VAL A 172 15.05 -29.48 1.16
N CYS A 173 15.91 -28.89 2.00
CA CYS A 173 15.45 -28.26 3.24
C CYS A 173 14.61 -26.99 2.96
N ASN A 174 13.72 -26.64 3.90
CA ASN A 174 12.84 -25.48 3.79
C ASN A 174 13.58 -24.16 3.54
N ALA A 175 14.80 -24.01 4.09
CA ALA A 175 15.60 -22.79 3.89
C ALA A 175 15.99 -22.62 2.42
N THR A 176 16.49 -23.67 1.78
CA THR A 176 16.86 -23.64 0.36
C THR A 176 15.64 -23.54 -0.55
N GLN A 177 14.51 -24.15 -0.18
CA GLN A 177 13.23 -23.94 -0.88
C GLN A 177 12.77 -22.47 -0.81
N GLY A 178 12.91 -21.84 0.36
CA GLY A 178 12.62 -20.42 0.57
C GLY A 178 13.54 -19.51 -0.25
N GLU A 179 14.84 -19.77 -0.23
CA GLU A 179 15.82 -19.03 -1.05
C GLU A 179 15.53 -19.16 -2.55
N TRP A 180 15.20 -20.37 -3.00
CA TRP A 180 14.79 -20.61 -4.39
C TRP A 180 13.55 -19.78 -4.77
N LEU A 181 12.52 -19.78 -3.93
CA LEU A 181 11.29 -19.02 -4.18
C LEU A 181 11.57 -17.52 -4.21
N LEU A 182 12.38 -17.02 -3.27
CA LEU A 182 12.77 -15.61 -3.23
C LEU A 182 13.53 -15.20 -4.50
N ASN A 183 14.45 -16.03 -4.99
CA ASN A 183 15.18 -15.74 -6.22
C ASN A 183 14.26 -15.74 -7.44
N LEU A 184 13.27 -16.64 -7.51
CA LEU A 184 12.25 -16.61 -8.56
C LEU A 184 11.40 -15.33 -8.49
N CYS A 185 10.99 -14.91 -7.29
CA CYS A 185 10.27 -13.66 -7.08
C CYS A 185 11.09 -12.43 -7.50
N LYS A 186 12.40 -12.40 -7.22
CA LYS A 186 13.30 -11.32 -7.67
C LYS A 186 13.30 -11.24 -9.20
N THR A 187 13.51 -12.35 -9.89
CA THR A 187 13.47 -12.38 -11.37
C THR A 187 12.13 -11.87 -11.91
N PHE A 188 11.01 -12.27 -11.30
CA PHE A 188 9.70 -11.77 -11.70
C PHE A 188 9.57 -10.25 -11.55
N ILE A 189 10.03 -9.71 -10.42
CA ILE A 189 9.97 -8.28 -10.13
C ILE A 189 10.86 -7.52 -11.12
N ASP A 190 12.09 -7.95 -11.33
CA ASP A 190 13.05 -7.29 -12.22
C ASP A 190 12.54 -7.26 -13.67
N GLU A 191 12.00 -8.37 -14.18
CA GLU A 191 11.58 -8.49 -15.57
C GLU A 191 10.22 -7.82 -15.85
N TYR A 192 9.23 -8.02 -14.98
CA TYR A 192 7.83 -7.66 -15.29
C TYR A 192 7.27 -6.48 -14.49
N VAL A 193 7.86 -6.15 -13.34
CA VAL A 193 7.38 -5.03 -12.50
C VAL A 193 8.23 -3.79 -12.75
N PHE A 194 9.54 -3.95 -12.68
CA PHE A 194 10.48 -2.84 -12.83
C PHE A 194 10.84 -2.61 -14.28
N GLY A 195 11.04 -3.68 -15.06
CA GLY A 195 11.58 -3.61 -16.40
C GLY A 195 13.03 -3.12 -16.32
N SER A 196 13.98 -3.93 -16.80
CA SER A 196 15.42 -3.76 -16.55
C SER A 196 16.03 -2.38 -16.88
N GLU A 197 15.32 -1.49 -17.57
CA GLU A 197 15.80 -0.17 -17.99
C GLU A 197 14.95 1.02 -17.46
N ASN A 198 13.74 0.79 -16.92
CA ASN A 198 12.81 1.88 -16.60
C ASN A 198 12.99 2.47 -15.22
N ILE A 199 13.42 1.67 -14.23
CA ILE A 199 13.57 2.16 -12.86
C ILE A 199 14.75 3.11 -12.70
N GLU A 200 15.89 2.83 -13.31
CA GLU A 200 17.05 3.72 -13.20
C GLU A 200 16.74 5.09 -13.80
N CYS A 201 16.02 5.12 -14.92
CA CYS A 201 15.52 6.35 -15.53
C CYS A 201 14.56 7.10 -14.58
N LEU A 202 13.61 6.39 -13.95
CA LEU A 202 12.62 7.00 -13.06
C LEU A 202 13.26 7.50 -11.75
N VAL A 203 14.22 6.75 -11.19
CA VAL A 203 15.04 7.15 -10.05
C VAL A 203 15.85 8.40 -10.39
N GLN A 204 16.49 8.43 -11.56
CA GLN A 204 17.23 9.59 -12.04
C GLN A 204 16.33 10.81 -12.20
N GLN A 205 15.15 10.68 -12.82
CA GLN A 205 14.18 11.76 -12.95
C GLN A 205 13.65 12.26 -11.60
N THR A 206 13.41 11.35 -10.66
CA THR A 206 12.95 11.71 -9.30
C THR A 206 14.06 12.45 -8.55
N HIS A 207 15.30 11.98 -8.67
CA HIS A 207 16.47 12.63 -8.08
C HIS A 207 16.72 14.02 -8.69
N GLU A 208 16.60 14.16 -10.01
CA GLU A 208 16.67 15.45 -10.70
C GLU A 208 15.57 16.42 -10.25
N LEU A 209 14.34 15.92 -10.05
CA LEU A 209 13.24 16.71 -9.51
C LEU A 209 13.47 17.12 -8.05
N GLU A 210 14.00 16.23 -7.21
CA GLU A 210 14.38 16.54 -5.83
C GLU A 210 15.49 17.60 -5.79
N LEU A 211 16.55 17.44 -6.59
CA LEU A 211 17.61 18.43 -6.72
C LEU A 211 17.09 19.77 -7.25
N ALA A 212 16.18 19.76 -8.23
CA ALA A 212 15.53 20.96 -8.73
C ALA A 212 14.64 21.64 -7.66
N SER A 213 14.01 20.85 -6.78
CA SER A 213 13.21 21.37 -5.66
C SER A 213 14.07 21.99 -4.53
N LEU A 214 15.34 21.60 -4.45
CA LEU A 214 16.35 22.19 -3.55
C LEU A 214 17.02 23.44 -4.14
N GLY A 215 16.74 23.76 -5.41
CA GLY A 215 17.30 24.90 -6.13
C GLY A 215 16.79 26.24 -5.60
N HIS A 216 17.67 27.24 -5.62
CA HIS A 216 17.27 28.62 -5.39
C HIS A 216 16.82 29.24 -6.73
N TYR A 217 15.64 29.86 -6.78
CA TYR A 217 15.13 30.55 -7.96
C TYR A 217 15.66 31.98 -8.03
N GLU A 218 16.26 32.37 -9.15
CA GLU A 218 16.72 33.75 -9.38
C GLU A 218 15.56 34.73 -9.60
N CYS A 219 15.70 35.94 -9.08
CA CYS A 219 14.77 37.04 -9.34
C CYS A 219 14.76 37.38 -10.83
N ARG A 220 13.57 37.39 -11.45
CA ARG A 220 13.39 37.67 -12.89
C ARG A 220 13.49 39.16 -13.27
N VAL A 221 13.84 40.04 -12.33
CA VAL A 221 13.96 41.49 -12.56
C VAL A 221 15.37 41.81 -13.05
N GLU A 222 15.51 42.50 -14.18
CA GLU A 222 16.81 42.94 -14.71
C GLU A 222 17.61 43.71 -13.66
N GLY A 223 18.86 43.28 -13.42
CA GLY A 223 19.75 43.85 -12.40
C GLY A 223 19.54 43.34 -10.97
N CYS A 224 18.63 42.38 -10.74
CA CYS A 224 18.42 41.79 -9.43
C CYS A 224 19.05 40.40 -9.32
N HIS A 225 20.03 40.22 -8.41
CA HIS A 225 20.72 38.95 -8.17
C HIS A 225 20.21 38.20 -6.92
N LYS A 226 18.99 38.50 -6.47
CA LYS A 226 18.40 37.81 -5.31
C LYS A 226 17.97 36.40 -5.71
N VAL A 227 18.20 35.45 -4.81
CA VAL A 227 17.86 34.04 -5.00
C VAL A 227 16.89 33.59 -3.90
N PHE A 228 15.84 32.86 -4.27
CA PHE A 228 14.75 32.46 -3.38
C PHE A 228 14.71 30.95 -3.23
N VAL A 229 14.65 30.45 -2.01
CA VAL A 229 14.43 29.02 -1.74
C VAL A 229 12.92 28.72 -1.82
N TYR A 230 12.54 27.61 -2.43
CA TYR A 230 11.16 27.11 -2.33
C TYR A 230 10.89 26.71 -0.87
N HIS A 231 10.22 27.57 -0.11
CA HIS A 231 9.58 27.12 1.12
C HIS A 231 8.30 26.39 0.72
N SER A 232 8.27 25.06 0.88
CA SER A 232 7.01 24.32 0.81
C SER A 232 6.09 24.90 1.88
N GLY A 233 5.08 25.66 1.48
CA GLY A 233 4.10 26.24 2.39
C GLY A 233 3.30 25.13 3.07
N ARG A 234 3.79 24.67 4.21
CA ARG A 234 3.00 24.06 5.29
C ARG A 234 3.33 24.83 6.56
N VAL A 235 2.49 25.82 6.84
CA VAL A 235 2.15 26.26 8.20
C VAL A 235 0.66 25.99 8.34
#